data_AF-A0A2N0LP46-F1
#
_entry.id   AF-A0A2N0LP46-F1
#
_cell.length_a   1.000
_cell.length_b   1.000
_cell.length_c   1.000
_cell.angle_alpha   90.00
_cell.angle_beta   90.00
_cell.angle_gamma   90.00
#
_symmetry.space_group_name_H-M   'P 1'
#
loop_
_entity.id
_entity.type
_entity.pdbx_description
1 polymer ?
#
loop_
_entity_poly.entity_id
_entity_poly.type
_entity_poly.pdbx_seq_one_letter_code
_entity_poly.pdbx_strand_id
1 'polypeptide(L)'
;MAPKKKRFTLDLEPEMQQRLKIAAALKGISMRQFCLDAIENQLASQDTAGESNGTANRSRLRMTKLRDEIFGRVPLEGDSADLIRKSRKERSESL
;
A
#
# COMPACT_ATOMS: atom_id res chain seq x y z
N MET A 1 1.16 20.89 20.59
CA MET A 1 0.43 19.83 21.34
C MET A 1 1.04 18.49 20.99
N ALA A 2 1.45 17.69 21.98
CA ALA A 2 2.01 16.36 21.73
C ALA A 2 0.92 15.41 21.18
N PRO A 3 1.21 14.58 20.17
CA PRO A 3 0.22 13.71 19.56
C PRO A 3 -0.33 12.70 20.58
N LYS A 4 -1.67 12.57 20.65
CA LYS A 4 -2.35 11.59 21.50
C LYS A 4 -1.98 10.18 21.04
N LYS A 5 -1.13 9.50 21.80
CA LYS A 5 -0.74 8.10 21.54
C LYS A 5 -1.97 7.21 21.69
N LYS A 6 -2.38 6.53 20.62
CA LYS A 6 -3.44 5.51 20.66
C LYS A 6 -2.88 4.23 21.30
N ARG A 7 -3.66 3.62 22.19
CA ARG A 7 -3.34 2.30 22.77
C ARG A 7 -3.89 1.21 21.87
N PHE A 8 -3.07 0.21 21.60
CA PHE A 8 -3.45 -1.00 20.88
C PHE A 8 -3.19 -2.18 21.79
N THR A 9 -4.22 -2.98 22.02
CA THR A 9 -4.17 -4.18 22.86
C THR A 9 -4.34 -5.38 21.96
N LEU A 10 -3.49 -6.39 22.15
CA LEU A 10 -3.50 -7.65 21.43
C LEU A 10 -3.67 -8.77 22.45
N ASP A 11 -4.63 -9.65 22.20
CA ASP A 11 -4.76 -10.89 22.93
C ASP A 11 -3.78 -11.90 22.31
N LEU A 12 -2.95 -12.49 23.16
CA LEU A 12 -1.88 -13.40 22.76
C LEU A 12 -1.95 -14.66 23.61
N GLU A 13 -1.65 -15.79 22.99
CA GLU A 13 -1.40 -17.02 23.73
C GLU A 13 -0.23 -16.83 24.71
N PRO A 14 -0.29 -17.42 25.91
CA PRO A 14 0.74 -17.23 26.95
C PRO A 14 2.14 -17.56 26.45
N GLU A 15 2.27 -18.62 25.65
CA GLU A 15 3.55 -19.05 25.10
C GLU A 15 4.13 -18.03 24.12
N MET A 16 3.29 -17.44 23.27
CA MET A 16 3.72 -16.39 22.33
C MET A 16 4.15 -15.13 23.09
N GLN A 17 3.40 -14.75 24.13
CA GLN A 17 3.77 -13.63 24.98
C GLN A 17 5.13 -13.85 25.64
N GLN A 18 5.42 -15.05 26.11
CA GLN A 18 6.71 -15.40 26.72
C GLN A 18 7.86 -15.30 25.70
N ARG A 19 7.67 -15.85 24.49
CA ARG A 19 8.67 -15.76 23.40
C ARG A 19 8.97 -14.30 23.05
N LEU A 20 7.95 -13.44 22.95
CA LEU A 20 8.12 -12.01 22.68
C LEU A 20 8.87 -11.29 23.80
N LYS A 21 8.57 -11.59 25.06
CA LYS A 21 9.29 -11.01 26.22
C LYS A 21 10.77 -11.39 26.22
N ILE A 22 11.06 -12.68 26.00
CA ILE A 22 12.45 -13.17 25.94
C ILE A 22 13.20 -12.48 24.79
N ALA A 23 12.61 -12.42 23.60
CA ALA A 23 13.22 -11.78 22.43
C ALA A 23 13.49 -10.27 22.66
N ALA A 24 12.57 -9.57 23.32
CA ALA A 24 12.75 -8.17 23.68
C ALA A 24 13.87 -7.99 24.73
N ALA A 25 13.91 -8.86 25.74
CA ALA A 25 14.96 -8.84 26.77
C ALA A 25 16.35 -9.12 26.19
N LEU A 26 16.48 -10.08 25.27
CA LEU A 26 17.73 -10.37 24.57
C LEU A 26 18.23 -9.18 23.74
N LYS A 27 17.33 -8.33 23.25
CA LYS A 27 17.66 -7.09 22.55
C LYS A 27 17.82 -5.87 23.47
N GLY A 28 17.62 -6.02 24.78
CA GLY A 28 17.72 -4.92 25.75
C GLY A 28 16.63 -3.85 25.57
N ILE A 29 15.52 -4.17 24.91
CA ILE A 29 14.43 -3.22 24.62
C ILE A 29 13.12 -3.66 25.29
N SER A 30 12.17 -2.73 25.40
CA SER A 30 10.84 -3.07 25.91
C SER A 30 10.09 -3.98 24.93
N MET A 31 9.24 -4.87 25.46
CA MET A 31 8.36 -5.72 24.64
C MET A 31 7.51 -4.90 23.65
N ARG A 32 7.08 -3.70 24.07
CA ARG A 32 6.34 -2.78 23.20
C ARG A 32 7.17 -2.33 21.99
N GLN A 33 8.40 -1.88 22.22
CA GLN A 33 9.30 -1.46 21.14
C GLN A 33 9.60 -2.63 20.23
N PHE A 34 9.92 -3.79 20.81
CA PHE A 34 10.15 -5.01 20.03
C PHE A 34 8.99 -5.34 19.07
N CYS A 35 7.75 -5.30 19.57
CA CYS A 35 6.58 -5.55 18.73
C CYS A 35 6.40 -4.49 17.63
N LEU A 36 6.64 -3.21 17.94
CA LEU A 36 6.55 -2.14 16.94
C LEU A 36 7.61 -2.30 15.86
N ASP A 37 8.86 -2.54 16.24
CA ASP A 37 9.96 -2.76 15.31
C ASP A 37 9.70 -4.00 14.44
N ALA A 38 9.14 -5.07 15.01
CA ALA A 38 8.78 -6.26 14.25
C ALA A 38 7.66 -5.97 13.22
N ILE A 39 6.65 -5.19 13.59
CA ILE A 39 5.58 -4.77 12.68
C ILE A 39 6.15 -3.88 11.57
N GLU A 40 6.96 -2.87 11.90
CA GLU A 40 7.59 -1.98 10.92
C GLU A 40 8.49 -2.75 9.96
N ASN A 41 9.32 -3.66 10.47
CA ASN A 41 10.17 -4.50 9.64
C ASN A 41 9.35 -5.42 8.74
N GLN A 42 8.24 -5.99 9.22
CA GLN A 42 7.37 -6.84 8.40
C GLN A 42 6.64 -6.03 7.32
N LEU A 43 6.20 -4.82 7.63
CA LEU A 43 5.58 -3.91 6.66
C LEU A 43 6.57 -3.48 5.59
N ALA A 44 7.77 -3.05 6.00
CA ALA A 44 8.86 -2.72 5.07
C ALA A 44 9.26 -3.95 4.23
N SER A 45 9.30 -5.13 4.85
CA SER A 45 9.58 -6.39 4.15
C SER A 45 8.48 -6.76 3.17
N GLN A 46 7.20 -6.43 3.42
CA GLN A 46 6.11 -6.64 2.45
C GLN A 46 6.18 -5.63 1.30
N ASP A 47 6.59 -4.40 1.56
CA ASP A 47 6.86 -3.41 0.51
C ASP A 47 8.02 -3.88 -0.39
N THR A 48 9.02 -4.58 0.16
CA THR A 48 10.12 -5.17 -0.62
C THR A 48 9.83 -6.56 -1.19
N ALA A 49 9.05 -7.39 -0.49
CA ALA A 49 8.70 -8.77 -0.87
C ALA A 49 7.46 -8.85 -1.77
N GLY A 50 6.91 -7.70 -2.18
CA GLY A 50 6.01 -7.58 -3.32
C GLY A 50 6.62 -7.99 -4.66
N GLU A 51 7.77 -8.68 -4.68
CA GLU A 51 8.41 -9.22 -5.88
C GLU A 51 7.74 -10.49 -6.41
N SER A 52 6.94 -11.22 -5.62
CA SER A 52 6.07 -12.29 -6.16
C SER A 52 4.75 -11.78 -6.77
N ASN A 53 4.41 -10.49 -6.56
CA ASN A 53 3.34 -9.75 -7.24
C ASN A 53 3.89 -8.57 -8.10
N GLY A 54 5.19 -8.59 -8.39
CA GLY A 54 5.99 -7.42 -8.80
C GLY A 54 5.62 -6.76 -10.13
N THR A 55 4.86 -7.42 -11.00
CA THR A 55 4.37 -6.83 -12.26
C THR A 55 3.17 -5.91 -12.06
N ALA A 56 2.27 -6.20 -11.11
CA ALA A 56 1.03 -5.45 -10.95
C ALA A 56 1.25 -4.10 -10.23
N ASN A 57 2.07 -4.07 -9.18
CA ASN A 57 2.35 -2.81 -8.46
C ASN A 57 3.29 -1.89 -9.24
N ARG A 58 4.29 -2.44 -9.93
CA ARG A 58 5.20 -1.65 -10.78
C ARG A 58 4.48 -1.08 -12.00
N SER A 59 3.60 -1.88 -12.63
CA SER A 59 2.76 -1.38 -13.72
C SER A 59 1.76 -0.34 -13.22
N ARG A 60 1.16 -0.51 -12.03
CA ARG A 60 0.26 0.48 -11.43
C ARG A 60 0.96 1.80 -11.14
N LEU A 61 2.14 1.78 -10.52
CA LEU A 61 2.93 2.99 -10.24
C LEU A 61 3.44 3.67 -11.53
N ARG A 62 3.80 2.89 -12.56
CA ARG A 62 4.14 3.45 -13.88
C ARG A 62 2.92 4.06 -14.55
N MET A 63 1.79 3.39 -14.49
CA MET A 63 0.53 3.85 -15.09
C MET A 63 0.03 5.13 -14.42
N THR A 64 0.15 5.26 -13.10
CA THR A 64 -0.21 6.51 -12.41
C THR A 64 0.72 7.66 -12.78
N LYS A 65 2.03 7.42 -12.92
CA LYS A 65 2.98 8.44 -13.38
C LYS A 65 2.70 8.88 -14.82
N LEU A 66 2.49 7.92 -15.74
CA LEU A 66 2.16 8.22 -17.13
C LEU A 66 0.82 8.95 -17.25
N ARG A 67 -0.17 8.57 -16.44
CA ARG A 67 -1.45 9.28 -16.39
C ARG A 67 -1.27 10.72 -15.93
N ASP A 68 -0.47 10.95 -14.89
CA ASP A 68 -0.19 12.31 -14.40
C ASP A 68 0.56 13.15 -15.44
N GLU A 69 1.47 12.53 -16.21
CA GLU A 69 2.23 13.21 -17.28
C GLU A 69 1.36 13.55 -18.49
N ILE A 70 0.50 12.64 -18.93
CA ILE A 70 -0.34 12.82 -20.12
C ILE A 70 -1.57 13.68 -19.82
N PHE A 71 -2.19 13.51 -18.64
CA PHE A 71 -3.47 14.14 -18.29
C PHE A 71 -3.36 15.19 -17.17
N GLY A 72 -2.15 15.49 -16.67
CA GLY A 72 -1.93 16.60 -15.73
C GLY A 72 -2.72 16.51 -14.42
N ARG A 73 -3.02 15.29 -13.94
CA ARG A 73 -3.92 15.00 -12.80
C ARG A 73 -5.40 15.39 -12.99
N VAL A 74 -5.81 15.80 -14.18
CA VAL A 74 -7.22 16.07 -14.47
C VAL A 74 -7.93 14.71 -14.63
N PRO A 75 -9.09 14.50 -13.97
CA PRO A 75 -9.90 13.32 -14.24
C PRO A 75 -10.32 13.34 -15.72
N LEU A 76 -10.23 12.17 -16.38
CA LEU A 76 -10.74 12.02 -17.73
C LEU A 76 -12.22 12.37 -17.75
N GLU A 77 -12.63 13.27 -18.65
CA GLU A 77 -14.02 13.68 -18.77
C GLU A 77 -14.86 12.54 -19.37
N GLY A 78 -15.79 12.03 -18.57
CA GLY A 78 -16.81 11.08 -18.99
C GLY A 78 -16.45 9.60 -18.81
N ASP A 79 -17.47 8.75 -18.92
CA ASP A 79 -17.30 7.31 -18.91
C ASP A 79 -16.56 6.86 -20.18
N SER A 80 -15.60 5.95 -20.00
CA SER A 80 -14.86 5.27 -21.07
C SER A 80 -15.77 4.75 -22.20
N ALA A 81 -16.97 4.26 -21.86
CA ALA A 81 -17.93 3.76 -22.83
C ALA A 81 -18.52 4.87 -23.73
N ASP A 82 -18.70 6.08 -23.20
CA ASP A 82 -19.23 7.22 -23.94
C ASP A 82 -18.19 7.78 -24.92
N LEU A 83 -16.92 7.82 -24.51
CA LEU A 83 -15.80 8.22 -25.38
C LEU A 83 -15.67 7.28 -26.58
N ILE A 84 -15.75 5.96 -26.34
CA ILE A 84 -15.68 4.97 -27.43
C ILE A 84 -16.86 5.11 -28.38
N ARG A 85 -18.08 5.39 -27.87
CA ARG A 85 -19.25 5.62 -28.73
C ARG A 85 -19.09 6.88 -29.59
N LYS A 86 -18.59 7.99 -29.04
CA LYS A 86 -18.32 9.23 -29.79
C LYS A 86 -17.31 8.99 -30.90
N SER A 87 -16.15 8.40 -30.59
CA SER A 87 -15.11 8.13 -31.60
C SER A 87 -15.55 7.15 -32.69
N ARG A 88 -16.48 6.23 -32.39
CA ARG A 88 -17.08 5.35 -33.41
C ARG A 88 -18.01 6.13 -34.33
N LYS A 89 -18.85 7.03 -33.78
CA LYS A 89 -19.74 7.89 -34.57
C LYS A 89 -18.96 8.80 -35.51
N GLU A 90 -17.94 9.48 -34.98
CA GLU A 90 -17.05 10.36 -35.77
C GLU A 90 -16.38 9.61 -36.92
N ARG A 91 -15.98 8.35 -36.70
CA ARG A 91 -15.37 7.51 -37.74
C ARG A 91 -16.36 7.08 -38.81
N SER A 92 -17.60 6.78 -38.45
CA SER A 92 -18.66 6.47 -39.42
C SER A 92 -19.16 7.70 -40.17
N GLU A 93 -18.98 8.91 -39.62
CA GLU A 93 -19.31 10.17 -40.28
C GLU A 93 -18.19 10.66 -41.22
N SER A 94 -16.95 10.17 -41.04
CA SER A 94 -15.82 10.50 -41.92
C SER A 94 -15.59 9.49 -43.07
N LEU A 95 -16.50 8.53 -43.26
CA LEU A 95 -16.54 7.55 -44.36
C LEU A 95 -17.65 7.91 -45.34
#